data_AF-A0A0Q7BS72-F1
#
_entry.id   AF-A0A0Q7BS72-F1
#
_cell.length_a   1.000
_cell.length_b   1.000
_cell.length_c   1.000
_cell.angle_alpha   90.00
_cell.angle_beta   90.00
_cell.angle_gamma   90.00
#
_symmetry.space_group_name_H-M   'P 1'
#
loop_
_entity.id
_entity.type
_entity.pdbx_description
1 polymer ?
#
loop_
_entity_poly.entity_id
_entity_poly.type
_entity_poly.pdbx_seq_one_letter_code
_entity_poly.pdbx_strand_id
1 'polypeptide(L)'
;MTALDTAENLPRFTLGTVFTGWSLQPVAFILTAWVAGLYIWGVVTLHRRGDRWPVGRTIAFVPVGMGFFYFATASGLGTYDDTLISVHMVQHMILSMLVPMALALGAPVTLALRTLPAPPRRWLLAVLHSRVAKVLTFPPLTLLLYIVSPWALYFSGWYPATLDSTYLHEMMHIHLVLVGCLFFWPIVGVDPIPGKVGYPFRMLLVVLTLPFHAFLGVTIMSEEDVIGGDHYRALHDGPMGSWLPAPLDDQHLAGGILWGSGDLVALILFGVLFTQWVRQSMQEAKREDRRLDLLEAREQRAAQERAASAPGADGDR
;
A
#
# COMPACT_ATOMS: atom_id res chain seq x y z
N MET A 1 -9.28 36.95 2.22
CA MET A 1 -8.28 36.14 2.93
C MET A 1 -8.15 34.85 2.15
N THR A 2 -7.37 34.91 1.08
CA THR A 2 -7.11 33.80 0.15
C THR A 2 -6.11 32.84 0.81
N ALA A 3 -6.06 31.57 0.40
CA ALA A 3 -5.17 30.55 0.98
C ALA A 3 -3.70 31.02 1.10
N LEU A 4 -3.25 31.93 0.22
CA LEU A 4 -1.96 32.61 0.25
C LEU A 4 -1.71 33.43 1.53
N ASP A 5 -2.72 34.09 2.13
CA ASP A 5 -2.54 34.90 3.36
C ASP A 5 -2.25 34.02 4.60
N THR A 6 -2.61 32.75 4.56
CA THR A 6 -2.44 31.80 5.68
C THR A 6 -1.10 31.08 5.67
N ALA A 7 -0.51 30.88 4.48
CA ALA A 7 0.78 30.21 4.34
C ALA A 7 1.94 31.10 4.84
N GLU A 8 1.82 32.42 4.74
CA GLU A 8 2.92 33.35 5.04
C GLU A 8 3.29 33.49 6.53
N ASN A 9 2.54 32.89 7.46
CA ASN A 9 2.76 33.06 8.91
C ASN A 9 2.52 31.78 9.73
N LEU A 10 3.02 30.63 9.26
CA LEU A 10 3.00 29.43 10.08
C LEU A 10 3.99 29.54 11.26
N PRO A 11 3.62 29.03 12.46
CA PRO A 11 4.57 28.93 13.55
C PRO A 11 5.69 27.93 13.21
N ARG A 12 6.84 28.03 13.87
CA ARG A 12 7.96 27.11 13.66
C ARG A 12 7.50 25.66 13.76
N PHE A 13 7.87 24.85 12.76
CA PHE A 13 7.60 23.42 12.76
C PHE A 13 8.27 22.73 13.96
N THR A 14 7.49 21.92 14.68
CA THR A 14 7.96 21.06 15.76
C THR A 14 7.18 19.74 15.73
N LEU A 15 7.66 18.72 16.44
CA LEU A 15 6.86 17.49 16.61
C LEU A 15 5.50 17.76 17.28
N GLY A 16 5.38 18.81 18.09
CA GLY A 16 4.11 19.23 18.66
C GLY A 16 3.13 19.75 17.61
N THR A 17 3.62 20.54 16.64
CA THR A 17 2.77 21.12 15.59
C THR A 17 2.18 20.05 14.67
N VAL A 18 2.82 18.89 14.52
CA VAL A 18 2.24 17.72 13.83
C VAL A 18 0.88 17.33 14.44
N PHE A 19 0.75 17.37 15.77
CA PHE A 19 -0.47 16.95 16.46
C PHE A 19 -1.43 18.09 16.76
N THR A 20 -0.98 19.34 16.76
CA THR A 20 -1.81 20.51 17.10
C THR A 20 -2.21 21.36 15.90
N GLY A 21 -1.44 21.33 14.82
CA GLY A 21 -1.65 22.14 13.61
C GLY A 21 -2.63 21.49 12.65
N TRP A 22 -3.89 21.38 13.04
CA TRP A 22 -4.92 20.80 12.17
C TRP A 22 -5.52 21.83 11.22
N SER A 23 -5.63 21.46 9.95
CA SER A 23 -6.30 22.24 8.91
C SER A 23 -7.65 21.61 8.53
N LEU A 24 -8.59 22.45 8.08
CA LEU A 24 -9.84 21.95 7.53
C LEU A 24 -9.59 21.51 6.10
N GLN A 25 -9.55 20.19 5.88
CA GLN A 25 -9.47 19.56 4.57
C GLN A 25 -10.82 18.89 4.22
N PRO A 26 -11.76 19.59 3.57
CA PRO A 26 -13.11 19.05 3.35
C PRO A 26 -13.11 17.79 2.49
N VAL A 27 -12.26 17.75 1.46
CA VAL A 27 -12.17 16.61 0.54
C VAL A 27 -11.66 15.37 1.29
N ALA A 28 -10.52 15.49 1.98
CA ALA A 28 -9.97 14.40 2.77
C ALA A 28 -10.93 13.94 3.89
N PHE A 29 -11.59 14.86 4.58
CA PHE A 29 -12.58 14.54 5.60
C PHE A 29 -13.77 13.76 5.03
N ILE A 30 -14.36 14.25 3.93
CA ILE A 30 -15.48 13.58 3.25
C ILE A 30 -15.05 12.19 2.80
N LEU A 31 -13.93 12.06 2.08
CA LEU A 31 -13.43 10.76 1.63
C LEU A 31 -13.20 9.79 2.80
N THR A 32 -12.58 10.27 3.89
CA THR A 32 -12.35 9.47 5.10
C THR A 32 -13.66 8.99 5.73
N ALA A 33 -14.58 9.92 5.99
CA ALA A 33 -15.86 9.61 6.62
C ALA A 33 -16.69 8.65 5.76
N TRP A 34 -16.73 8.86 4.44
CA TRP A 34 -17.47 8.01 3.51
C TRP A 34 -16.86 6.61 3.42
N VAL A 35 -15.55 6.48 3.16
CA VAL A 35 -14.90 5.17 2.98
C VAL A 35 -14.88 4.38 4.28
N ALA A 36 -14.52 5.00 5.40
CA ALA A 36 -14.56 4.35 6.71
C ALA A 36 -15.98 4.01 7.14
N GLY A 37 -16.95 4.91 6.89
CA GLY A 37 -18.36 4.70 7.18
C GLY A 37 -18.96 3.51 6.44
N LEU A 38 -18.68 3.39 5.13
CA LEU A 38 -19.09 2.24 4.32
C LEU A 38 -18.47 0.93 4.82
N TYR A 39 -17.19 0.96 5.21
CA TYR A 39 -16.52 -0.21 5.78
C TYR A 39 -17.14 -0.62 7.11
N ILE A 40 -17.34 0.31 8.05
CA ILE A 40 -17.98 0.03 9.35
C ILE A 40 -19.40 -0.47 9.15
N TRP A 41 -20.16 0.14 8.24
CA TRP A 41 -21.51 -0.31 7.89
C TRP A 41 -21.51 -1.76 7.40
N GLY A 42 -20.53 -2.13 6.55
CA GLY A 42 -20.32 -3.52 6.14
C GLY A 42 -20.04 -4.45 7.32
N VAL A 43 -19.14 -4.06 8.22
CA VAL A 43 -18.80 -4.84 9.42
C VAL A 43 -20.03 -5.03 10.33
N VAL A 44 -20.79 -3.97 10.60
CA VAL A 44 -22.01 -4.02 11.43
C VAL A 44 -23.07 -4.90 10.77
N THR A 45 -23.26 -4.78 9.46
CA THR A 45 -24.20 -5.62 8.70
C THR A 45 -23.85 -7.10 8.82
N LEU A 46 -22.55 -7.42 8.77
CA LEU A 46 -22.08 -8.79 8.92
C LEU A 46 -22.33 -9.34 10.33
N HIS A 47 -21.99 -8.56 11.36
CA HIS A 47 -22.23 -8.95 12.76
C HIS A 47 -23.72 -9.11 13.08
N ARG A 48 -24.59 -8.25 12.53
CA ARG A 48 -26.05 -8.38 12.69
C ARG A 48 -26.61 -9.67 12.08
N ARG A 49 -25.93 -10.26 11.11
CA ARG A 49 -26.29 -11.58 10.52
C ARG A 49 -25.73 -12.77 11.31
N GLY A 50 -24.97 -12.52 12.39
CA GLY A 50 -24.32 -13.56 13.20
C GLY A 50 -22.94 -14.00 12.67
N ASP A 51 -22.45 -13.39 11.59
CA ASP A 51 -21.15 -13.70 11.01
C ASP A 51 -20.03 -12.98 11.75
N ARG A 52 -18.87 -13.65 11.89
CA ARG A 52 -17.67 -13.05 12.49
C ARG A 52 -16.82 -12.32 11.45
N TRP A 53 -16.32 -11.13 11.81
CA TRP A 53 -15.27 -10.40 11.10
C TRP A 53 -14.04 -10.24 12.00
N PRO A 54 -12.81 -10.52 11.52
CA PRO A 54 -11.62 -10.32 12.34
C PRO A 54 -11.42 -8.85 12.69
N VAL A 55 -11.36 -8.52 13.99
CA VAL A 55 -11.18 -7.13 14.49
C VAL A 55 -9.90 -6.50 13.93
N GLY A 56 -8.84 -7.29 13.76
CA GLY A 56 -7.59 -6.82 13.16
C GLY A 56 -7.74 -6.23 11.76
N ARG A 57 -8.72 -6.71 10.96
CA ARG A 57 -9.01 -6.12 9.63
C ARG A 57 -9.67 -4.75 9.76
N THR A 58 -10.58 -4.59 10.73
CA THR A 58 -11.21 -3.30 11.01
C THR A 58 -10.19 -2.29 11.54
N ILE A 59 -9.28 -2.71 12.42
CA ILE A 59 -8.18 -1.86 12.91
C ILE A 59 -7.25 -1.48 11.75
N ALA A 60 -6.86 -2.43 10.90
CA ALA A 60 -6.02 -2.12 9.74
C ALA A 60 -6.70 -1.12 8.78
N PHE A 61 -7.98 -1.31 8.48
CA PHE A 61 -8.67 -0.46 7.50
C PHE A 61 -9.01 0.93 8.03
N VAL A 62 -9.63 1.00 9.21
CA VAL A 62 -10.26 2.24 9.70
C VAL A 62 -9.23 3.16 10.37
N PRO A 63 -8.66 2.85 11.55
CA PRO A 63 -7.69 3.75 12.17
C PRO A 63 -6.33 3.75 11.46
N VAL A 64 -5.82 2.61 10.98
CA VAL A 64 -4.49 2.59 10.35
C VAL A 64 -4.56 3.07 8.90
N GLY A 65 -5.51 2.62 8.09
CA GLY A 65 -5.66 3.06 6.70
C GLY A 65 -6.26 4.46 6.60
N MET A 66 -7.57 4.58 6.80
CA MET A 66 -8.27 5.86 6.62
C MET A 66 -7.91 6.91 7.69
N GLY A 67 -7.57 6.48 8.91
CA GLY A 67 -7.12 7.38 9.97
C GLY A 67 -5.77 8.01 9.67
N PHE A 68 -4.78 7.26 9.17
CA PHE A 68 -3.51 7.86 8.72
C PHE A 68 -3.65 8.64 7.42
N PHE A 69 -4.58 8.28 6.53
CA PHE A 69 -4.90 9.12 5.37
C PHE A 69 -5.36 10.52 5.80
N TYR A 70 -6.32 10.58 6.73
CA TYR A 70 -6.80 11.85 7.27
C TYR A 70 -5.74 12.59 8.08
N PHE A 71 -4.99 11.86 8.91
CA PHE A 71 -3.89 12.44 9.67
C PHE A 71 -2.82 13.04 8.76
N ALA A 72 -2.37 12.31 7.73
CA ALA A 72 -1.35 12.81 6.81
C ALA A 72 -1.81 14.07 6.07
N THR A 73 -3.08 14.17 5.70
CA THR A 73 -3.62 15.29 4.91
C THR A 73 -4.10 16.49 5.73
N ALA A 74 -4.61 16.27 6.95
CA ALA A 74 -5.26 17.31 7.75
C ALA A 74 -4.54 17.70 9.04
N SER A 75 -3.53 16.94 9.48
CA SER A 75 -2.71 17.29 10.65
C SER A 75 -1.63 18.32 10.30
N GLY A 76 -0.67 18.53 11.21
CA GLY A 76 0.49 19.37 10.92
C GLY A 76 1.41 18.80 9.84
N LEU A 77 1.18 17.56 9.35
CA LEU A 77 1.83 17.11 8.12
C LEU A 77 1.26 17.88 6.91
N GLY A 78 -0.03 17.78 6.64
CA GLY A 78 -0.68 18.49 5.53
C GLY A 78 -0.90 20.00 5.73
N THR A 79 -0.48 20.56 6.86
CA THR A 79 -0.41 22.02 7.03
C THR A 79 0.97 22.56 6.64
N TYR A 80 2.02 21.74 6.69
CA TYR A 80 3.40 22.13 6.44
C TYR A 80 4.00 21.44 5.19
N ASP A 81 3.21 20.64 4.46
CA ASP A 81 3.66 19.92 3.28
C ASP A 81 4.09 20.84 2.15
N ASP A 82 3.43 21.98 1.96
CA ASP A 82 3.84 22.98 0.98
C ASP A 82 4.88 23.98 1.54
N THR A 83 5.37 23.75 2.76
CA THR A 83 6.33 24.62 3.45
C THR A 83 7.69 23.96 3.67
N LEU A 84 7.69 22.65 3.90
CA LEU A 84 8.89 21.81 4.08
C LEU A 84 8.79 20.60 3.16
N ILE A 85 9.76 20.47 2.25
CA ILE A 85 9.93 19.32 1.35
C ILE A 85 10.11 18.03 2.16
N SER A 86 10.78 18.10 3.32
CA SER A 86 10.90 16.93 4.21
C SER A 86 9.56 16.48 4.78
N VAL A 87 8.68 17.41 5.15
CA VAL A 87 7.31 17.11 5.62
C VAL A 87 6.45 16.58 4.47
N HIS A 88 6.53 17.21 3.29
CA HIS A 88 5.92 16.69 2.06
C HIS A 88 6.30 15.23 1.85
N MET A 89 7.59 14.90 2.01
CA MET A 89 8.05 13.54 1.79
C MET A 89 7.51 12.56 2.83
N VAL A 90 7.45 12.92 4.10
CA VAL A 90 6.82 12.06 5.14
C VAL A 90 5.36 11.78 4.79
N GLN A 91 4.61 12.81 4.40
CA GLN A 91 3.22 12.67 3.97
C GLN A 91 3.10 11.77 2.74
N HIS A 92 3.94 11.97 1.74
CA HIS A 92 4.01 11.16 0.54
C HIS A 92 4.27 9.68 0.86
N MET A 93 5.19 9.38 1.78
CA MET A 93 5.52 8.01 2.19
C MET A 93 4.35 7.35 2.94
N ILE A 94 3.65 8.10 3.81
CA ILE A 94 2.45 7.59 4.49
C ILE A 94 1.35 7.26 3.46
N LEU A 95 1.07 8.17 2.53
CA LEU A 95 -0.01 8.04 1.55
C LEU A 95 0.26 6.99 0.47
N SER A 96 1.53 6.80 0.07
CA SER A 96 1.92 5.83 -0.97
C SER A 96 2.18 4.42 -0.42
N MET A 97 2.57 4.28 0.85
CA MET A 97 2.98 2.99 1.43
C MET A 97 2.06 2.52 2.57
N LEU A 98 2.03 3.29 3.67
CA LEU A 98 1.36 2.86 4.91
C LEU A 98 -0.14 2.72 4.70
N VAL A 99 -0.78 3.76 4.16
CA VAL A 99 -2.23 3.80 3.95
C VAL A 99 -2.67 2.66 3.02
N PRO A 100 -2.11 2.50 1.81
CA PRO A 100 -2.54 1.43 0.90
C PRO A 100 -2.35 0.02 1.45
N MET A 101 -1.23 -0.23 2.14
CA MET A 101 -0.97 -1.52 2.77
C MET A 101 -1.99 -1.83 3.87
N ALA A 102 -2.31 -0.83 4.71
CA ALA A 102 -3.30 -0.97 5.77
C ALA A 102 -4.72 -1.20 5.21
N LEU A 103 -5.08 -0.48 4.14
CA LEU A 103 -6.35 -0.69 3.45
C LEU A 103 -6.44 -2.10 2.82
N ALA A 104 -5.36 -2.61 2.22
CA ALA A 104 -5.30 -3.96 1.67
C ALA A 104 -5.50 -5.05 2.73
N LEU A 105 -4.89 -4.89 3.90
CA LEU A 105 -5.06 -5.79 5.05
C LEU A 105 -6.50 -5.80 5.58
N GLY A 106 -7.24 -4.70 5.38
CA GLY A 106 -8.64 -4.56 5.71
C GLY A 106 -9.60 -5.47 4.95
N ALA A 107 -9.18 -6.05 3.82
CA ALA A 107 -10.01 -6.89 2.95
C ALA A 107 -11.37 -6.27 2.53
N PRO A 108 -11.42 -4.98 2.13
CA PRO A 108 -12.67 -4.30 1.84
C PRO A 108 -13.46 -4.93 0.69
N VAL A 109 -12.80 -5.52 -0.31
CA VAL A 109 -13.51 -6.19 -1.42
C VAL A 109 -14.23 -7.44 -0.92
N THR A 110 -13.56 -8.23 -0.08
CA THR A 110 -14.15 -9.40 0.58
C THR A 110 -15.34 -8.99 1.44
N LEU A 111 -15.21 -7.91 2.21
CA LEU A 111 -16.29 -7.39 3.04
C LEU A 111 -17.49 -6.99 2.17
N ALA A 112 -17.25 -6.21 1.12
CA ALA A 112 -18.29 -5.75 0.19
C ALA A 112 -19.02 -6.94 -0.48
N LEU A 113 -18.29 -7.96 -0.94
CA LEU A 113 -18.89 -9.16 -1.54
C LEU A 113 -19.79 -9.94 -0.57
N ARG A 114 -19.47 -9.94 0.74
CA ARG A 114 -20.25 -10.62 1.78
C ARG A 114 -21.47 -9.82 2.23
N THR A 115 -21.44 -8.49 2.14
CA THR A 115 -22.48 -7.62 2.72
C THR A 115 -23.46 -7.11 1.68
N LEU A 116 -23.00 -6.82 0.46
CA LEU A 116 -23.81 -6.21 -0.60
C LEU A 116 -24.95 -7.13 -1.10
N PRO A 117 -26.14 -6.56 -1.36
CA PRO A 117 -27.24 -7.27 -2.02
C PRO A 117 -26.89 -7.62 -3.48
N ALA A 118 -27.72 -8.45 -4.12
CA ALA A 118 -27.40 -9.04 -5.42
C ALA A 118 -27.04 -8.03 -6.53
N PRO A 119 -27.78 -6.91 -6.75
CA PRO A 119 -27.44 -5.99 -7.83
C PRO A 119 -26.06 -5.33 -7.70
N PRO A 120 -25.71 -4.61 -6.60
CA PRO A 120 -24.39 -4.00 -6.47
C PRO A 120 -23.26 -5.05 -6.36
N ARG A 121 -23.53 -6.23 -5.80
CA ARG A 121 -22.56 -7.34 -5.80
C ARG A 121 -22.23 -7.83 -7.21
N ARG A 122 -23.22 -7.91 -8.11
CA ARG A 122 -22.99 -8.26 -9.53
C ARG A 122 -22.14 -7.22 -10.24
N TRP A 123 -22.37 -5.93 -9.99
CA TRP A 123 -21.53 -4.85 -10.53
C TRP A 123 -20.09 -4.95 -10.03
N LEU A 124 -19.89 -5.14 -8.72
CA LEU A 124 -18.55 -5.33 -8.16
C LEU A 124 -17.83 -6.54 -8.79
N LEU A 125 -18.53 -7.67 -8.93
CA LEU A 125 -17.96 -8.84 -9.61
C LEU A 125 -17.64 -8.55 -11.09
N ALA A 126 -18.50 -7.82 -11.81
CA ALA A 126 -18.25 -7.45 -13.19
C ALA A 126 -17.00 -6.57 -13.33
N VAL A 127 -16.81 -5.61 -12.43
CA VAL A 127 -15.61 -4.76 -12.37
C VAL A 127 -14.37 -5.61 -12.09
N LEU A 128 -14.41 -6.48 -11.08
CA LEU A 128 -13.28 -7.35 -10.70
C LEU A 128 -12.87 -8.33 -11.83
N HIS A 129 -13.83 -8.76 -12.66
CA HIS A 129 -13.56 -9.66 -13.78
C HIS A 129 -13.29 -8.94 -15.11
N SER A 130 -13.38 -7.61 -15.13
CA SER A 130 -13.17 -6.79 -16.33
C SER A 130 -11.72 -6.87 -16.82
N ARG A 131 -11.53 -6.61 -18.12
CA ARG A 131 -10.17 -6.51 -18.71
C ARG A 131 -9.38 -5.35 -18.10
N VAL A 132 -10.05 -4.23 -17.81
CA VAL A 132 -9.43 -3.06 -17.19
C VAL A 132 -8.87 -3.41 -15.82
N ALA A 133 -9.66 -4.09 -14.97
CA ALA A 133 -9.15 -4.54 -13.66
C ALA A 133 -7.95 -5.49 -13.81
N LYS A 134 -8.01 -6.47 -14.73
CA LYS A 134 -6.89 -7.39 -14.97
C LYS A 134 -5.60 -6.69 -15.40
N VAL A 135 -5.72 -5.63 -16.22
CA VAL A 135 -4.57 -4.83 -16.66
C VAL A 135 -4.06 -3.97 -15.51
N LEU A 136 -4.95 -3.21 -14.84
CA LEU A 136 -4.56 -2.30 -13.76
C LEU A 136 -4.02 -3.04 -12.53
N THR A 137 -4.38 -4.29 -12.31
CA THR A 137 -3.81 -5.13 -11.24
C THR A 137 -2.73 -6.09 -11.76
N PHE A 138 -2.24 -5.92 -12.99
CA PHE A 138 -1.16 -6.74 -13.52
C PHE A 138 0.15 -6.34 -12.83
N PRO A 139 0.80 -7.23 -12.05
CA PRO A 139 1.82 -6.77 -11.11
C PRO A 139 3.01 -6.02 -11.74
N PRO A 140 3.53 -6.39 -12.93
CA PRO A 140 4.56 -5.58 -13.60
C PRO A 140 4.09 -4.16 -13.95
N LEU A 141 2.82 -3.98 -14.34
CA LEU A 141 2.27 -2.64 -14.57
C LEU A 141 2.14 -1.87 -13.25
N THR A 142 1.68 -2.52 -12.18
CA THR A 142 1.55 -1.86 -10.87
C THR A 142 2.91 -1.44 -10.31
N LEU A 143 3.94 -2.27 -10.49
CA LEU A 143 5.32 -1.94 -10.13
C LEU A 143 5.84 -0.77 -10.98
N LEU A 144 5.60 -0.79 -12.29
CA LEU A 144 5.98 0.30 -13.19
C LEU A 144 5.31 1.61 -12.77
N LEU A 145 4.00 1.62 -12.54
CA LEU A 145 3.27 2.80 -12.08
C LEU A 145 3.80 3.30 -10.73
N TYR A 146 4.08 2.38 -9.81
CA TYR A 146 4.61 2.70 -8.50
C TYR A 146 6.00 3.33 -8.55
N ILE A 147 6.88 2.85 -9.44
CA ILE A 147 8.22 3.42 -9.64
C ILE A 147 8.15 4.73 -10.42
N VAL A 148 7.41 4.79 -11.52
CA VAL A 148 7.43 5.93 -12.44
C VAL A 148 6.66 7.13 -11.88
N SER A 149 5.59 6.92 -11.11
CA SER A 149 4.78 8.02 -10.55
C SER A 149 5.58 9.06 -9.78
N PRO A 150 6.43 8.70 -8.80
CA PRO A 150 7.21 9.69 -8.07
C PRO A 150 8.32 10.33 -8.94
N TRP A 151 8.88 9.61 -9.92
CA TRP A 151 9.80 10.21 -10.90
C TRP A 151 9.11 11.28 -11.75
N ALA A 152 7.91 10.98 -12.27
CA ALA A 152 7.11 11.96 -13.00
C ALA A 152 6.76 13.15 -12.10
N LEU A 153 6.34 12.89 -10.85
CA LEU A 153 5.98 13.95 -9.92
C LEU A 153 7.11 15.00 -9.77
N TYR A 154 8.33 14.54 -9.49
CA TYR A 154 9.44 15.44 -9.18
C TYR A 154 10.19 15.97 -10.42
N PHE A 155 10.20 15.23 -11.54
CA PHE A 155 11.04 15.57 -12.71
C PHE A 155 10.26 15.96 -13.98
N SER A 156 8.93 16.03 -13.98
CA SER A 156 8.13 16.46 -15.15
C SER A 156 7.31 17.73 -14.95
N GLY A 157 7.53 18.46 -13.85
CA GLY A 157 6.80 19.70 -13.53
C GLY A 157 5.43 19.49 -12.86
N TRP A 158 5.06 18.25 -12.55
CA TRP A 158 3.80 17.95 -11.86
C TRP A 158 3.80 18.50 -10.43
N TYR A 159 4.92 18.40 -9.72
CA TYR A 159 5.02 18.90 -8.36
C TYR A 159 4.89 20.43 -8.25
N PRO A 160 5.59 21.26 -9.06
CA PRO A 160 5.29 22.69 -9.13
C PRO A 160 3.80 22.98 -9.39
N ALA A 161 3.17 22.23 -10.30
CA ALA A 161 1.74 22.40 -10.58
C ALA A 161 0.83 22.05 -9.40
N THR A 162 1.25 21.15 -8.49
CA THR A 162 0.49 20.90 -7.26
C THR A 162 0.59 22.05 -6.26
N LEU A 163 1.74 22.72 -6.18
CA LEU A 163 1.94 23.89 -5.32
C LEU A 163 1.06 25.09 -5.76
N ASP A 164 0.86 25.24 -7.07
CA ASP A 164 0.04 26.32 -7.62
C ASP A 164 -1.48 26.04 -7.58
N SER A 165 -1.90 24.79 -7.32
CA SER A 165 -3.29 24.38 -7.46
C SER A 165 -3.70 23.35 -6.41
N THR A 166 -4.54 23.80 -5.46
CA THR A 166 -5.14 22.93 -4.44
C THR A 166 -5.86 21.72 -5.04
N TYR A 167 -6.48 21.85 -6.20
CA TYR A 167 -7.12 20.71 -6.87
C TYR A 167 -6.10 19.67 -7.34
N LEU A 168 -4.99 20.10 -7.92
CA LEU A 168 -3.93 19.18 -8.36
C LEU A 168 -3.24 18.54 -7.15
N HIS A 169 -3.06 19.29 -6.06
CA HIS A 169 -2.53 18.79 -4.80
C HIS A 169 -3.40 17.65 -4.21
N GLU A 170 -4.71 17.87 -4.12
CA GLU A 170 -5.65 16.83 -3.67
C GLU A 170 -5.67 15.63 -4.62
N MET A 171 -5.60 15.86 -5.93
CA MET A 171 -5.53 14.77 -6.92
C MET A 171 -4.23 13.97 -6.78
N MET A 172 -3.12 14.61 -6.43
CA MET A 172 -1.85 13.96 -6.15
C MET A 172 -1.98 13.05 -4.93
N HIS A 173 -2.60 13.47 -3.82
CA HIS A 173 -2.89 12.59 -2.68
C HIS A 173 -3.69 11.36 -3.07
N ILE A 174 -4.76 11.54 -3.86
CA ILE A 174 -5.58 10.44 -4.34
C ILE A 174 -4.76 9.51 -5.24
N HIS A 175 -3.96 10.06 -6.16
CA HIS A 175 -3.09 9.30 -7.06
C HIS A 175 -2.10 8.42 -6.27
N LEU A 176 -1.45 8.97 -5.25
CA LEU A 176 -0.49 8.22 -4.42
C LEU A 176 -1.14 7.04 -3.72
N VAL A 177 -2.30 7.27 -3.09
CA VAL A 177 -3.05 6.19 -2.45
C VAL A 177 -3.47 5.15 -3.49
N LEU A 178 -4.01 5.57 -4.64
CA LEU A 178 -4.48 4.66 -5.69
C LEU A 178 -3.35 3.80 -6.26
N VAL A 179 -2.22 4.41 -6.63
CA VAL A 179 -1.06 3.68 -7.17
C VAL A 179 -0.49 2.74 -6.12
N GLY A 180 -0.36 3.19 -4.87
CA GLY A 180 0.04 2.31 -3.77
C GLY A 180 -0.95 1.16 -3.56
N CYS A 181 -2.26 1.42 -3.71
CA CYS A 181 -3.29 0.38 -3.60
C CYS A 181 -3.11 -0.66 -4.70
N LEU A 182 -2.93 -0.22 -5.95
CA LEU A 182 -2.68 -1.11 -7.09
C LEU A 182 -1.44 -1.99 -6.87
N PHE A 183 -0.37 -1.43 -6.28
CA PHE A 183 0.86 -2.17 -5.99
C PHE A 183 0.74 -3.15 -4.81
N PHE A 184 0.26 -2.68 -3.65
CA PHE A 184 0.27 -3.48 -2.42
C PHE A 184 -0.85 -4.52 -2.36
N TRP A 185 -2.02 -4.31 -2.98
CA TRP A 185 -3.13 -5.27 -2.88
C TRP A 185 -2.79 -6.67 -3.42
N PRO A 186 -2.21 -6.82 -4.64
CA PRO A 186 -1.82 -8.13 -5.16
C PRO A 186 -0.75 -8.83 -4.31
N ILE A 187 0.13 -8.04 -3.68
CA ILE A 187 1.21 -8.50 -2.82
C ILE A 187 0.65 -8.99 -1.47
N VAL A 188 -0.21 -8.21 -0.82
CA VAL A 188 -0.89 -8.60 0.43
C VAL A 188 -1.82 -9.78 0.17
N GLY A 189 -2.57 -9.76 -0.93
CA GLY A 189 -3.29 -10.91 -1.46
C GLY A 189 -4.44 -11.43 -0.58
N VAL A 190 -4.97 -10.61 0.34
CA VAL A 190 -6.10 -10.98 1.21
C VAL A 190 -7.42 -10.97 0.43
N ASP A 191 -7.69 -9.91 -0.34
CA ASP A 191 -8.91 -9.79 -1.14
C ASP A 191 -8.88 -10.62 -2.43
N PRO A 192 -10.03 -11.08 -2.97
CA PRO A 192 -10.10 -11.89 -4.19
C PRO A 192 -9.97 -11.02 -5.46
N ILE A 193 -8.82 -10.36 -5.61
CA ILE A 193 -8.51 -9.53 -6.77
C ILE A 193 -7.77 -10.31 -7.87
N PRO A 194 -7.92 -9.92 -9.15
CA PRO A 194 -7.07 -10.43 -10.22
C PRO A 194 -5.59 -10.09 -9.97
N GLY A 195 -4.68 -10.85 -10.59
CA GLY A 195 -3.24 -10.58 -10.50
C GLY A 195 -2.55 -11.07 -9.22
N LYS A 196 -3.21 -11.89 -8.38
CA LYS A 196 -2.51 -12.60 -7.29
C LYS A 196 -1.39 -13.47 -7.84
N VAL A 197 -0.20 -13.27 -7.32
CA VAL A 197 1.02 -14.01 -7.67
C VAL A 197 1.50 -14.85 -6.49
N GLY A 198 2.32 -15.86 -6.77
CA GLY A 198 2.96 -16.68 -5.74
C GLY A 198 3.99 -15.90 -4.91
N TYR A 199 4.30 -16.37 -3.70
CA TYR A 199 5.20 -15.67 -2.78
C TYR A 199 6.57 -15.28 -3.36
N PRO A 200 7.28 -16.15 -4.10
CA PRO A 200 8.58 -15.77 -4.66
C PRO A 200 8.49 -14.54 -5.56
N PHE A 201 7.44 -14.46 -6.37
CA PHE A 201 7.22 -13.30 -7.25
C PHE A 201 6.79 -12.05 -6.46
N ARG A 202 5.98 -12.20 -5.40
CA ARG A 202 5.67 -11.08 -4.49
C ARG A 202 6.92 -10.50 -3.84
N MET A 203 7.80 -11.37 -3.34
CA MET A 203 9.08 -10.98 -2.75
C MET A 203 9.97 -10.28 -3.79
N LEU A 204 10.02 -10.79 -5.02
CA LEU A 204 10.75 -10.14 -6.11
C LEU A 204 10.22 -8.73 -6.38
N LEU A 205 8.89 -8.54 -6.45
CA LEU A 205 8.29 -7.22 -6.65
C LEU A 205 8.72 -6.23 -5.56
N VAL A 206 8.71 -6.66 -4.29
CA VAL A 206 9.13 -5.82 -3.15
C VAL A 206 10.63 -5.50 -3.25
N VAL A 207 11.48 -6.50 -3.49
CA VAL A 207 12.94 -6.30 -3.62
C VAL A 207 13.27 -5.37 -4.78
N LEU A 208 12.55 -5.46 -5.90
CA LEU A 208 12.76 -4.58 -7.03
C LEU A 208 12.50 -3.11 -6.69
N THR A 209 11.65 -2.80 -5.70
CA THR A 209 11.42 -1.40 -5.30
C THR A 209 12.62 -0.78 -4.56
N LEU A 210 13.44 -1.57 -3.86
CA LEU A 210 14.57 -1.08 -3.06
C LEU A 210 15.54 -0.19 -3.87
N PRO A 211 16.14 -0.68 -4.98
CA PRO A 211 17.06 0.15 -5.75
C PRO A 211 16.37 1.40 -6.29
N PHE A 212 15.10 1.35 -6.67
CA PHE A 212 14.43 2.53 -7.23
C PHE A 212 14.14 3.61 -6.18
N HIS A 213 13.82 3.26 -4.92
CA HIS A 213 13.73 4.26 -3.85
C HIS A 213 15.10 4.84 -3.52
N ALA A 214 16.13 4.00 -3.44
CA ALA A 214 17.50 4.46 -3.20
C ALA A 214 17.97 5.40 -4.32
N PHE A 215 17.79 5.03 -5.59
CA PHE A 215 18.14 5.87 -6.72
C PHE A 215 17.36 7.17 -6.71
N LEU A 216 16.02 7.13 -6.56
CA LEU A 216 15.22 8.35 -6.54
C LEU A 216 15.61 9.27 -5.38
N GLY A 217 15.80 8.72 -4.19
CA GLY A 217 16.20 9.48 -3.00
C GLY A 217 17.58 10.12 -3.19
N VAL A 218 18.57 9.37 -3.67
CA VAL A 218 19.91 9.89 -3.96
C VAL A 218 19.87 10.94 -5.08
N THR A 219 19.05 10.77 -6.12
CA THR A 219 18.88 11.78 -7.17
C THR A 219 18.33 13.07 -6.58
N ILE A 220 17.27 13.01 -5.77
CA ILE A 220 16.70 14.20 -5.10
C ILE A 220 17.74 14.85 -4.18
N MET A 221 18.52 14.06 -3.45
CA MET A 221 19.63 14.56 -2.63
C MET A 221 20.74 15.18 -3.46
N SER A 222 20.96 14.75 -4.70
CA SER A 222 22.09 15.23 -5.51
C SER A 222 21.70 16.37 -6.45
N GLU A 223 20.41 16.73 -6.48
CA GLU A 223 19.89 17.78 -7.35
C GLU A 223 20.28 19.16 -6.81
N GLU A 224 20.91 19.98 -7.67
CA GLU A 224 21.35 21.33 -7.31
C GLU A 224 20.18 22.34 -7.35
N ASP A 225 19.15 22.01 -8.12
CA ASP A 225 17.91 22.77 -8.17
C ASP A 225 16.89 22.26 -7.14
N VAL A 226 16.17 23.20 -6.54
CA VAL A 226 15.13 22.90 -5.56
C VAL A 226 13.89 22.38 -6.27
N ILE A 227 13.40 21.21 -5.89
CA ILE A 227 12.14 20.65 -6.37
C ILE A 227 10.99 21.56 -5.93
N GLY A 228 10.10 21.88 -6.86
CA GLY A 228 9.09 22.93 -6.64
C GLY A 228 9.54 24.33 -7.09
N GLY A 229 10.73 24.47 -7.67
CA GLY A 229 11.20 25.71 -8.29
C GLY A 229 11.42 26.83 -7.27
N ASP A 230 10.89 28.01 -7.55
CA ASP A 230 11.11 29.20 -6.72
C ASP A 230 10.23 29.24 -5.46
N HIS A 231 9.22 28.37 -5.35
CA HIS A 231 8.26 28.36 -4.24
C HIS A 231 8.94 28.32 -2.86
N TYR A 232 9.82 27.33 -2.63
CA TYR A 232 10.51 27.18 -1.35
C TYR A 232 11.54 28.28 -1.07
N ARG A 233 12.15 28.82 -2.13
CA ARG A 233 13.06 29.96 -2.00
C ARG A 233 12.29 31.22 -1.58
N ALA A 234 11.13 31.48 -2.19
CA ALA A 234 10.26 32.59 -1.82
C ALA A 234 9.75 32.48 -0.37
N LEU A 235 9.42 31.28 0.10
CA LEU A 235 9.05 31.07 1.51
C LEU A 235 10.22 31.34 2.47
N HIS A 236 11.43 30.93 2.09
CA HIS A 236 12.64 31.17 2.87
C HIS A 236 13.03 32.66 2.90
N ASP A 237 12.82 33.40 1.82
CA ASP A 237 13.07 34.85 1.77
C ASP A 237 11.98 35.67 2.49
N GLY A 238 10.83 35.04 2.79
CA GLY A 238 9.69 35.65 3.46
C GLY A 238 9.76 35.66 5.00
N PRO A 239 8.63 35.93 5.68
CA PRO A 239 8.55 36.04 7.15
C PRO A 239 9.00 34.78 7.91
N MET A 240 8.85 33.60 7.28
CA MET A 240 9.19 32.31 7.87
C MET A 240 10.66 31.93 7.74
N GLY A 241 11.45 32.68 6.96
CA GLY A 241 12.88 32.44 6.75
C GLY A 241 13.72 32.31 8.02
N SER A 242 13.31 32.99 9.10
CA SER A 242 14.00 32.94 10.40
C SER A 242 14.08 31.55 11.04
N TRP A 243 13.24 30.60 10.61
CA TRP A 243 13.23 29.24 11.12
C TRP A 243 13.21 28.17 10.04
N LEU A 244 12.93 28.51 8.79
CA LEU A 244 13.03 27.56 7.69
C LEU A 244 14.50 27.19 7.44
N PRO A 245 14.81 25.89 7.27
CA PRO A 245 16.11 25.49 6.76
C PRO A 245 16.37 26.06 5.36
N ALA A 246 17.62 26.03 4.90
CA ALA A 246 17.89 26.28 3.49
C ALA A 246 17.14 25.24 2.64
N PRO A 247 16.45 25.64 1.55
CA PRO A 247 15.62 24.71 0.77
C PRO A 247 16.36 23.46 0.27
N LEU A 248 17.63 23.58 -0.12
CA LEU A 248 18.44 22.43 -0.52
C LEU A 248 18.74 21.48 0.64
N ASP A 249 19.00 21.99 1.85
CA ASP A 249 19.22 21.15 3.03
C ASP A 249 17.96 20.34 3.38
N ASP A 250 16.78 20.96 3.26
CA ASP A 250 15.50 20.28 3.47
C ASP A 250 15.20 19.25 2.38
N GLN A 251 15.56 19.55 1.13
CA GLN A 251 15.49 18.60 0.02
C GLN A 251 16.43 17.40 0.22
N HIS A 252 17.65 17.63 0.68
CA HIS A 252 18.57 16.55 1.06
C HIS A 252 17.95 15.65 2.12
N LEU A 253 17.33 16.24 3.16
CA LEU A 253 16.61 15.47 4.17
C LEU A 253 15.43 14.71 3.56
N ALA A 254 14.65 15.34 2.68
CA ALA A 254 13.52 14.72 1.99
C ALA A 254 13.94 13.51 1.16
N GLY A 255 15.01 13.61 0.35
CA GLY A 255 15.52 12.46 -0.41
C GLY A 255 15.99 11.32 0.51
N GLY A 256 16.61 11.65 1.65
CA GLY A 256 16.97 10.67 2.68
C GLY A 256 15.75 9.99 3.33
N ILE A 257 14.67 10.75 3.60
CA ILE A 257 13.40 10.21 4.10
C ILE A 257 12.81 9.24 3.10
N LEU A 258 12.68 9.65 1.82
CA LEU A 258 12.13 8.81 0.74
C LEU A 258 12.85 7.46 0.68
N TRP A 259 14.19 7.50 0.62
CA TRP A 259 15.01 6.30 0.55
C TRP A 259 14.85 5.46 1.83
N GLY A 260 15.10 6.05 3.00
CA GLY A 260 15.13 5.33 4.26
C GLY A 260 13.79 4.67 4.62
N SER A 261 12.66 5.37 4.40
CA SER A 261 11.35 4.79 4.68
C SER A 261 10.96 3.73 3.66
N GLY A 262 11.28 3.92 2.38
CA GLY A 262 11.00 2.94 1.34
C GLY A 262 11.68 1.60 1.61
N ASP A 263 12.97 1.66 1.95
CA ASP A 263 13.75 0.46 2.28
C ASP A 263 13.27 -0.20 3.57
N LEU A 264 12.97 0.59 4.61
CA LEU A 264 12.45 0.06 5.87
C LEU A 264 11.13 -0.71 5.66
N VAL A 265 10.18 -0.12 4.92
CA VAL A 265 8.88 -0.76 4.65
C VAL A 265 9.07 -2.01 3.81
N ALA A 266 9.90 -1.95 2.77
CA ALA A 266 10.18 -3.10 1.90
C ALA A 266 10.85 -4.25 2.66
N LEU A 267 11.78 -3.98 3.58
CA LEU A 267 12.42 -5.00 4.41
C LEU A 267 11.43 -5.66 5.38
N ILE A 268 10.55 -4.88 6.03
CA ILE A 268 9.50 -5.40 6.89
C ILE A 268 8.56 -6.31 6.08
N LEU A 269 8.09 -5.84 4.93
CA LEU A 269 7.17 -6.59 4.08
C LEU A 269 7.83 -7.86 3.53
N PHE A 270 9.10 -7.79 3.13
CA PHE A 270 9.88 -8.94 2.71
C PHE A 270 9.97 -9.98 3.83
N GLY A 271 10.31 -9.58 5.06
CA GLY A 271 10.37 -10.49 6.21
C GLY A 271 9.03 -11.18 6.49
N VAL A 272 7.93 -10.44 6.38
CA VAL A 272 6.56 -10.98 6.52
C VAL A 272 6.23 -11.97 5.40
N LEU A 273 6.50 -11.62 4.14
CA LEU A 273 6.23 -12.49 2.99
C LEU A 273 7.10 -13.74 3.00
N PHE A 274 8.36 -13.61 3.39
CA PHE A 274 9.30 -14.72 3.54
C PHE A 274 8.82 -15.71 4.60
N THR A 275 8.45 -15.21 5.79
CA THR A 275 7.91 -16.07 6.85
C THR A 275 6.59 -16.74 6.45
N GLN A 276 5.71 -16.05 5.72
CA GLN A 276 4.50 -16.65 5.16
C GLN A 276 4.82 -17.74 4.12
N TRP A 277 5.78 -17.48 3.23
CA TRP A 277 6.22 -18.44 2.22
C TRP A 277 6.80 -19.70 2.83
N VAL A 278 7.72 -19.57 3.79
CA VAL A 278 8.33 -20.71 4.49
C VAL A 278 7.25 -21.54 5.19
N ARG A 279 6.30 -20.89 5.90
CA ARG A 279 5.18 -21.58 6.56
C ARG A 279 4.31 -22.35 5.57
N GLN A 280 4.00 -21.75 4.41
CA GLN A 280 3.21 -22.40 3.38
C GLN A 280 3.96 -23.59 2.75
N SER A 281 5.23 -23.41 2.40
CA SER A 281 6.06 -24.46 1.81
C SER A 281 6.19 -25.67 2.76
N MET A 282 6.35 -25.44 4.07
CA MET A 282 6.35 -26.51 5.07
C MET A 282 5.01 -27.25 5.18
N GLN A 283 3.89 -26.55 4.99
CA GLN A 283 2.56 -27.18 4.97
C GLN A 283 2.33 -27.99 3.69
N GLU A 284 2.80 -27.49 2.55
CA GLU A 284 2.73 -28.17 1.26
C GLU A 284 3.58 -29.44 1.27
N ALA A 285 4.81 -29.38 1.78
CA ALA A 285 5.69 -30.54 1.95
C ALA A 285 5.01 -31.64 2.78
N LYS A 286 4.46 -31.29 3.96
CA LYS A 286 3.72 -32.25 4.81
C LYS A 286 2.50 -32.87 4.13
N ARG A 287 1.83 -32.14 3.22
CA ARG A 287 0.69 -32.67 2.47
C ARG A 287 1.14 -33.63 1.38
N GLU A 288 2.25 -33.33 0.72
CA GLU A 288 2.82 -34.19 -0.31
C GLU A 288 3.41 -35.47 0.30
N ASP A 289 4.13 -35.38 1.43
CA ASP A 289 4.61 -36.55 2.18
C ASP A 289 3.44 -37.49 2.53
N ARG A 290 2.36 -36.96 3.11
CA ARG A 290 1.15 -37.74 3.41
C ARG A 290 0.53 -38.38 2.17
N ARG A 291 0.59 -37.72 1.01
CA ARG A 291 0.05 -38.24 -0.24
C ARG A 291 0.92 -39.38 -0.76
N LEU A 292 2.24 -39.27 -0.68
CA LEU A 292 3.19 -40.30 -1.08
C LEU A 292 3.06 -41.53 -0.17
N ASP A 293 2.98 -41.35 1.15
CA ASP A 293 2.74 -42.45 2.11
C ASP A 293 1.47 -43.26 1.77
N LEU A 294 0.39 -42.56 1.36
CA LEU A 294 -0.87 -43.20 0.96
C LEU A 294 -0.76 -43.94 -0.38
N LEU A 295 0.09 -43.48 -1.30
CA LEU A 295 0.34 -44.16 -2.58
C LEU A 295 1.19 -45.41 -2.36
N GLU A 296 2.26 -45.31 -1.57
CA GLU A 296 3.10 -46.45 -1.21
C GLU A 296 2.30 -47.54 -0.48
N ALA A 297 1.45 -47.16 0.48
CA ALA A 297 0.59 -48.11 1.18
C ALA A 297 -0.41 -48.82 0.23
N ARG A 298 -0.90 -48.13 -0.81
CA ARG A 298 -1.78 -48.74 -1.83
C ARG A 298 -1.01 -49.69 -2.73
N GLU A 299 0.20 -49.31 -3.16
CA GLU A 299 1.06 -50.16 -3.97
C GLU A 299 1.47 -51.44 -3.24
N GLN A 300 1.82 -51.32 -1.95
CA GLN A 300 2.14 -52.47 -1.10
C GLN A 300 0.94 -53.41 -0.95
N ARG A 301 -0.27 -52.90 -0.75
CA ARG A 301 -1.49 -53.72 -0.68
C ARG A 301 -1.77 -54.42 -2.02
N ALA A 302 -1.68 -53.71 -3.13
CA ALA A 302 -1.87 -54.29 -4.45
C ALA A 302 -0.82 -55.38 -4.77
N ALA A 303 0.44 -55.18 -4.34
CA ALA A 303 1.49 -56.17 -4.47
C ALA A 303 1.20 -57.43 -3.62
N GLN A 304 0.73 -57.25 -2.38
CA GLN A 304 0.31 -58.35 -1.51
C GLN A 304 -0.88 -59.14 -2.10
N GLU A 305 -1.89 -58.45 -2.63
CA GLU A 305 -3.05 -59.07 -3.28
C GLU A 305 -2.66 -59.86 -4.54
N ARG A 306 -1.72 -59.33 -5.35
CA ARG A 306 -1.17 -60.05 -6.51
C ARG A 306 -0.39 -61.30 -6.10
N ALA A 307 0.42 -61.21 -5.05
CA ALA A 307 1.18 -62.34 -4.53
C ALA A 307 0.24 -63.42 -3.96
N ALA A 308 -0.83 -63.03 -3.27
CA ALA A 308 -1.84 -63.96 -2.73
C ALA A 308 -2.70 -64.62 -3.84
N SER A 309 -2.91 -63.92 -4.96
CA SER A 309 -3.67 -64.42 -6.11
C SER A 309 -2.84 -65.26 -7.09
N ALA A 310 -1.53 -65.37 -6.90
CA ALA A 310 -0.66 -66.17 -7.76
C ALA A 310 -0.96 -67.67 -7.53
N PRO A 311 -1.32 -68.45 -8.55
CA PRO A 311 -1.54 -69.89 -8.40
C PRO A 311 -0.29 -70.55 -7.82
N GLY A 312 -0.45 -71.33 -6.75
CA GLY A 312 0.65 -72.09 -6.16
C GLY A 312 1.31 -72.95 -7.23
N ALA A 313 2.55 -72.62 -7.57
CA ALA A 313 3.40 -73.49 -8.37
C ALA A 313 3.85 -74.66 -7.49
N ASP A 314 2.94 -75.60 -7.21
CA ASP A 314 3.32 -77.00 -7.02
C ASP A 314 2.11 -77.92 -7.22
N GLY A 315 2.29 -78.96 -8.03
CA GLY A 315 1.30 -80.01 -8.23
C GLY A 315 1.34 -80.71 -9.59
N ASP A 316 2.49 -81.26 -9.98
CA ASP A 316 2.67 -82.57 -10.67
C ASP A 316 4.13 -82.63 -11.18
N ARG A 317 5.05 -83.35 -10.50
CA ARG A 317 5.33 -84.79 -10.64
C ARG A 317 5.46 -85.27 -12.08
#